data_AF-A0AA51AJI8-F1
#
_entry.id   AF-A0AA51AJI8-F1
#
_cell.length_a   1.000
_cell.length_b   1.000
_cell.length_c   1.000
_cell.angle_alpha   90.00
_cell.angle_beta   90.00
_cell.angle_gamma   90.00
#
_symmetry.space_group_name_H-M   'P 1'
#
loop_
_entity.id
_entity.type
_entity.pdbx_description
1 polymer ?
#
loop_
_entity_poly.entity_id
_entity_poly.type
_entity_poly.pdbx_seq_one_letter_code
_entity_poly.pdbx_strand_id
1 'polypeptide(L)' 'ITRKAALKKLQLSLKDFRRICILKGIYPREPRNRKRAQKGAGGIKTLYHTKDIKFLLHEPIIWKLREL' A
#
# COMPACT_ATOMS: atom_id res chain seq x y z
N ILE A 1 1.15 6.12 3.58
CA ILE A 1 2.39 5.46 3.06
C ILE A 1 2.37 5.47 1.53
N THR A 2 3.52 5.62 0.86
CA THR A 2 3.57 5.61 -0.63
C THR A 2 3.38 4.19 -1.18
N ARG A 3 2.86 4.07 -2.42
CA ARG A 3 2.73 2.76 -3.10
C ARG A 3 4.04 1.98 -3.11
N LYS A 4 5.16 2.61 -3.45
CA LYS A 4 6.50 1.97 -3.47
C LYS A 4 6.89 1.42 -2.10
N ALA A 5 6.63 2.17 -1.03
CA ALA A 5 6.92 1.72 0.33
C ALA A 5 5.97 0.59 0.78
N ALA A 6 4.70 0.63 0.37
CA ALA A 6 3.75 -0.45 0.64
C ALA A 6 4.16 -1.76 -0.05
N LEU A 7 4.55 -1.71 -1.33
CA LEU A 7 5.09 -2.87 -2.06
C LEU A 7 6.31 -3.48 -1.36
N LYS A 8 7.30 -2.64 -1.01
CA LYS A 8 8.49 -3.09 -0.29
C LYS A 8 8.15 -3.72 1.07
N LYS A 9 7.17 -3.17 1.78
CA LYS A 9 6.75 -3.68 3.09
C LYS A 9 6.00 -5.01 3.00
N LEU A 10 5.16 -5.17 1.98
CA LEU A 10 4.37 -6.39 1.79
C LEU A 10 5.15 -7.48 1.04
N GLN A 11 6.29 -7.15 0.43
CA GLN A 11 7.08 -8.05 -0.42
C GLN A 11 6.24 -8.65 -1.55
N LEU A 12 5.46 -7.81 -2.23
CA LEU A 12 4.60 -8.21 -3.33
C LEU A 12 4.99 -7.52 -4.63
N SER A 13 4.70 -8.18 -5.75
CA SER A 13 4.73 -7.56 -7.07
C SER A 13 3.64 -6.46 -7.17
N LEU A 14 3.77 -5.56 -8.15
CA LEU A 14 2.73 -4.55 -8.40
C LEU A 14 1.40 -5.18 -8.80
N LYS A 15 1.43 -6.31 -9.51
CA LYS A 15 0.25 -7.04 -9.99
C LYS A 15 -0.54 -7.60 -8.80
N ASP A 16 0.13 -8.31 -7.90
CA ASP A 16 -0.52 -8.95 -6.75
C ASP A 16 -0.99 -7.92 -5.74
N PHE A 17 -0.20 -6.85 -5.53
CA PHE A 17 -0.61 -5.73 -4.71
C PHE A 17 -1.92 -5.08 -5.21
N ARG A 18 -2.07 -4.89 -6.53
CA ARG A 18 -3.32 -4.36 -7.09
C ARG A 18 -4.47 -5.34 -6.88
N ARG A 19 -4.26 -6.64 -7.15
CA ARG A 19 -5.28 -7.67 -7.00
C ARG A 19 -5.79 -7.75 -5.56
N ILE A 20 -4.88 -7.80 -4.57
CA ILE A 20 -5.28 -7.87 -3.16
C ILE A 20 -5.93 -6.57 -2.68
N CYS A 21 -5.47 -5.40 -3.16
CA CYS A 21 -6.09 -4.13 -2.82
C CYS A 21 -7.54 -4.05 -3.32
N ILE A 22 -7.82 -4.53 -4.54
CA ILE A 22 -9.19 -4.60 -5.07
C ILE A 22 -10.04 -5.57 -4.24
N LEU A 23 -9.53 -6.79 -4.01
CA LEU A 23 -10.24 -7.82 -3.24
C LEU A 23 -10.58 -7.37 -1.81
N LYS A 24 -9.72 -6.55 -1.19
CA LYS A 24 -9.91 -6.07 0.19
C LYS A 24 -10.51 -4.66 0.26
N GLY A 25 -10.89 -4.06 -0.87
CA GLY A 25 -11.46 -2.71 -0.92
C GLY A 25 -10.51 -1.60 -0.44
N ILE A 26 -9.19 -1.80 -0.58
CA ILE A 26 -8.17 -0.84 -0.15
C ILE A 26 -7.78 0.04 -1.35
N TYR A 27 -8.13 1.31 -1.26
CA TYR A 27 -7.89 2.29 -2.32
C TYR A 27 -6.92 3.37 -1.88
N PRO A 28 -6.20 3.99 -2.82
CA PRO A 28 -5.38 5.15 -2.51
C PRO A 28 -6.24 6.30 -1.98
N ARG A 29 -5.69 7.05 -1.03
CA ARG A 29 -6.37 8.19 -0.40
C ARG A 29 -5.54 9.45 -0.52
N GLU A 30 -6.24 10.56 -0.72
CA GLU A 30 -5.65 11.88 -0.79
C GLU A 30 -5.61 12.50 0.62
N PRO A 31 -4.43 12.64 1.25
CA PRO A 31 -4.36 13.28 2.56
C PRO A 31 -4.56 14.79 2.45
N ARG A 32 -5.24 15.36 3.45
CA ARG A 32 -5.45 16.82 3.58
C ARG A 32 -4.14 17.62 3.45
N ASN A 33 -3.04 17.11 4.03
CA ASN A 33 -1.71 17.72 3.93
C ASN A 33 -0.69 16.77 3.28
N ARG A 34 -0.58 16.80 1.94
CA ARG A 34 0.37 15.97 1.15
C ARG A 34 1.82 16.09 1.61
N LYS A 35 2.34 17.31 1.76
CA LYS A 35 3.75 17.55 2.15
C LYS A 35 4.09 16.85 3.47
N ARG A 36 3.20 16.92 4.48
CA ARG A 36 3.38 16.23 5.75
C ARG A 36 3.32 14.70 5.60
N ALA A 37 2.35 14.19 4.84
CA ALA A 37 2.20 12.76 4.60
C ALA A 37 3.38 12.12 3.84
N GLN A 38 4.06 12.91 3.00
CA GLN A 38 5.25 12.51 2.26
C GLN A 38 6.57 12.87 2.96
N LYS A 39 6.53 13.29 4.23
CA LYS A 39 7.71 13.70 5.02
C LYS A 39 8.55 14.80 4.32
N GLY A 40 7.89 15.79 3.75
CA GLY A 40 8.53 16.92 3.06
C GLY A 40 8.93 16.62 1.62
N ALA A 41 8.80 15.37 1.13
CA ALA A 41 9.10 15.07 -0.25
C ALA A 41 8.13 15.79 -1.21
N GLY A 42 8.69 16.33 -2.29
CA GLY A 42 7.94 16.92 -3.38
C GLY A 42 7.28 15.86 -4.29
N GLY A 43 6.33 16.34 -5.09
CA GLY A 43 5.68 15.56 -6.14
C GLY A 43 4.37 14.85 -5.72
N ILE A 44 3.61 14.47 -6.74
CA ILE A 44 2.35 13.75 -6.57
C ILE A 44 2.66 12.25 -6.56
N LYS A 45 2.40 11.60 -5.42
CA LYS A 45 2.58 10.15 -5.26
C LYS A 45 1.25 9.55 -4.81
N THR A 46 0.97 8.34 -5.29
CA THR A 46 -0.15 7.55 -4.79
C THR A 46 0.12 7.13 -3.34
N LEU A 47 -0.78 7.52 -2.44
CA LEU A 47 -0.68 7.26 -1.01
C LEU A 47 -1.79 6.32 -0.57
N TYR A 48 -1.46 5.40 0.32
CA TYR A 48 -2.39 4.50 1.01
C TYR A 48 -2.41 4.85 2.49
N HIS A 49 -3.52 4.53 3.16
CA HIS A 49 -3.60 4.67 4.59
C HIS A 49 -2.74 3.60 5.28
N THR A 50 -2.00 3.99 6.33
CA THR A 50 -1.01 3.10 6.95
C THR A 50 -1.67 1.93 7.69
N LYS A 51 -2.89 2.13 8.23
CA LYS A 51 -3.64 1.06 8.91
C LYS A 51 -4.03 -0.04 7.92
N ASP A 52 -4.44 0.32 6.71
CA ASP A 52 -4.88 -0.62 5.67
C ASP A 52 -3.71 -1.50 5.20
N ILE A 53 -2.52 -0.92 5.04
CA ILE A 53 -1.32 -1.70 4.70
C ILE A 53 -0.88 -2.61 5.85
N LYS A 54 -1.05 -2.19 7.12
CA LYS A 54 -0.81 -3.07 8.27
C LYS A 54 -1.82 -4.21 8.32
N PHE A 55 -3.09 -3.93 8.04
CA PHE A 55 -4.14 -4.94 7.95
C PHE A 55 -3.78 -6.00 6.89
N LEU A 56 -3.40 -5.57 5.68
CA LEU A 56 -2.93 -6.47 4.64
C LEU A 56 -1.75 -7.34 5.08
N LEU A 57 -0.80 -6.80 5.86
CA LEU A 57 0.35 -7.58 6.33
C LEU A 57 -0.05 -8.82 7.17
N HIS A 58 -1.20 -8.77 7.85
CA HIS A 58 -1.71 -9.87 8.67
C HIS A 58 -2.70 -10.76 7.92
N GLU A 59 -3.02 -10.45 6.66
CA GLU A 59 -3.95 -11.25 5.87
C GLU A 59 -3.31 -12.57 5.44
N PRO A 60 -3.97 -13.72 5.67
CA PRO A 60 -3.42 -15.03 5.33
C PRO A 60 -3.13 -15.20 3.83
N ILE A 61 -3.90 -14.50 2.97
CA ILE A 61 -3.72 -14.58 1.52
C ILE A 61 -2.39 -13.97 1.05
N ILE A 62 -1.76 -13.08 1.83
CA ILE A 62 -0.45 -12.50 1.47
C ILE A 62 0.63 -13.58 1.40
N TRP A 63 0.60 -14.56 2.30
CA TRP A 63 1.61 -15.62 2.34
C TRP A 63 1.58 -16.45 1.05
N LYS A 64 0.36 -16.83 0.62
CA LYS A 64 0.16 -17.53 -0.66
C LYS A 64 0.64 -16.72 -1.87
N LEU A 65 0.46 -15.40 -1.84
CA LEU A 65 0.91 -14.51 -2.92
C LEU A 65 2.43 -14.25 -2.93
N ARG A 66 3.14 -14.58 -1.84
CA ARG A 66 4.60 -14.45 -1.75
C ARG A 66 5.34 -15.70 -2.23
N GLU A 67 4.68 -16.86 -2.21
CA GLU A 67 5.23 -18.14 -2.64
C GLU A 67 5.15 -18.35 -4.16
N LEU A 68 4.25 -17.60 -4.82
CA LEU A 68 4.07 -17.58 -6.28
C LEU A 68 5.10 -16.69 -6.98
#